data_AF-A0A7Z9TF39-F1
#
_entry.id   AF-A0A7Z9TF39-F1
#
_cell.length_a   1.000
_cell.length_b   1.000
_cell.length_c   1.000
_cell.angle_alpha   90.00
_cell.angle_beta   90.00
_cell.angle_gamma   90.00
#
_symmetry.space_group_name_H-M   'P 1'
#
loop_
_entity.id
_entity.type
_entity.pdbx_description
1 polymer ?
#
loop_
_entity_poly.entity_id
_entity_poly.type
_entity_poly.pdbx_seq_one_letter_code
_entity_poly.pdbx_strand_id
1 'polypeptide(L)'
;MKIITVLLYISLLSCIAFSQEQDESIDPNTLIDYKPNWPIVVNPLLDKENPKNNNEEARDTSEIIIEGYRVQALVTRNTHSADSIRAVLSDKIDEDVYITYEVPYYKIRVGNCVDRKQAEELKLKLVELGYASAWIIRTRVKAPELIREY
;
A
#
# COMPACT_ATOMS: atom_id res chain seq x y z
N MET A 1 63.10 4.33 38.44
CA MET A 1 61.96 3.38 38.40
C MET A 1 60.61 4.03 38.74
N LYS A 2 60.50 4.86 39.78
CA LYS A 2 59.22 5.49 40.21
C LYS A 2 58.57 6.46 39.19
N ILE A 3 59.36 7.17 38.39
CA ILE A 3 58.85 8.13 37.38
C ILE A 3 58.21 7.40 36.18
N ILE A 4 58.81 6.28 35.77
CA ILE A 4 58.32 5.47 34.64
C ILE A 4 56.97 4.83 34.98
N THR A 5 56.80 4.37 36.22
CA THR A 5 55.52 3.81 36.69
C THR A 5 54.41 4.86 36.75
N VAL A 6 54.74 6.13 37.05
CA VAL A 6 53.75 7.23 37.05
C VAL A 6 53.32 7.57 35.63
N LEU A 7 54.25 7.64 34.67
CA LEU A 7 53.92 7.87 33.26
C LEU A 7 53.07 6.74 32.66
N LEU A 8 53.32 5.49 33.06
CA LEU A 8 52.52 4.33 32.65
C LEU A 8 51.07 4.43 33.17
N TYR A 9 50.90 4.88 34.42
CA TYR A 9 49.57 5.11 35.00
C TYR A 9 48.82 6.24 34.30
N ILE A 10 49.50 7.34 33.94
CA ILE A 10 48.89 8.47 33.23
C ILE A 10 48.44 8.03 31.82
N SER A 11 49.27 7.26 31.11
CA SER A 11 48.93 6.66 29.82
C SER A 11 47.70 5.74 29.94
N LEU A 12 47.68 4.85 30.92
CA LEU A 12 46.56 3.95 31.16
C LEU A 12 45.25 4.70 31.48
N LEU A 13 45.34 5.80 32.23
CA LEU A 13 44.19 6.65 32.55
C LEU A 13 43.66 7.39 31.32
N SER A 14 44.54 7.82 30.41
CA SER A 14 44.16 8.52 29.17
C SER A 14 43.44 7.61 28.15
N CYS A 15 43.74 6.31 28.12
CA CYS A 15 43.06 5.35 27.25
C CYS A 15 41.58 5.15 27.62
N ILE A 16 41.24 5.23 28.92
CA ILE A 16 39.87 5.03 29.40
C ILE A 16 38.98 6.22 28.98
N ALA A 17 39.53 7.43 28.95
CA ALA A 17 38.79 8.64 28.57
C ALA A 17 38.46 8.75 27.08
N PHE A 18 39.17 8.01 26.21
CA PHE A 18 38.93 7.99 24.77
C PHE A 18 37.81 7.02 24.34
N SER A 19 37.31 6.19 25.26
CA SER A 19 36.18 5.29 25.01
C SER A 19 34.86 6.03 25.24
N GLN A 20 34.57 7.03 24.40
CA GLN A 20 33.25 7.66 24.41
C GLN A 20 32.26 6.78 23.64
N GLU A 21 31.23 6.29 24.33
CA GLU A 21 30.04 5.71 23.71
C GLU A 21 29.34 6.79 22.89
N GLN A 22 29.22 6.58 21.58
CA GLN A 22 28.43 7.45 20.72
C GLN A 22 26.96 7.10 20.96
N ASP A 23 26.14 8.11 21.23
CA ASP A 23 24.70 7.93 21.38
C ASP A 23 24.06 7.63 20.02
N GLU A 24 23.78 6.35 19.76
CA GLU A 24 23.08 5.87 18.56
C GLU A 24 21.56 5.85 18.75
N SER A 25 21.03 6.43 19.83
CA SER A 25 19.59 6.47 20.03
C SER A 25 18.95 7.48 19.07
N ILE A 26 18.11 6.96 18.18
CA ILE A 26 17.30 7.78 17.27
C ILE A 26 15.95 8.01 17.96
N ASP A 27 15.62 9.26 18.31
CA ASP A 27 14.28 9.62 18.80
C ASP A 27 13.28 9.64 17.63
N PRO A 28 12.31 8.70 17.59
CA PRO A 28 11.34 8.60 16.52
C PRO A 28 10.53 9.89 16.29
N ASN A 29 10.35 10.71 17.33
CA ASN A 29 9.55 11.94 17.24
C ASN A 29 10.31 13.13 16.63
N THR A 30 11.63 13.02 16.49
CA THR A 30 12.49 14.05 15.88
C THR A 30 12.86 13.76 14.44
N LEU A 31 12.41 12.62 13.90
CA LEU A 31 12.68 12.21 12.54
C LEU A 31 11.88 13.08 11.55
N ILE A 32 12.59 13.84 10.71
CA ILE A 32 11.99 14.57 9.60
C ILE A 32 12.28 13.77 8.32
N ASP A 33 11.32 12.96 7.89
CA ASP A 33 11.41 12.24 6.62
C ASP A 33 11.16 13.21 5.47
N TYR A 34 12.22 13.59 4.76
CA TYR A 34 12.07 14.36 3.53
C TYR A 34 11.53 13.44 2.43
N LYS A 35 10.36 13.77 1.87
CA LYS A 35 9.82 13.02 0.72
C LYS A 35 10.78 13.19 -0.48
N PRO A 36 11.40 12.11 -0.98
CA PRO A 36 12.30 12.20 -2.12
C PRO A 36 11.56 12.70 -3.37
N ASN A 37 12.17 13.64 -4.10
CA ASN A 37 11.70 14.09 -5.40
C ASN A 37 12.21 13.14 -6.48
N TRP A 38 11.43 12.10 -6.80
CA TRP A 38 11.79 11.15 -7.85
C TRP A 38 11.54 11.74 -9.24
N PRO A 39 12.41 11.47 -10.24
CA PRO A 39 12.13 11.85 -11.62
C PRO A 39 10.90 11.09 -12.14
N ILE A 40 10.08 11.75 -12.96
CA ILE A 40 8.91 11.14 -13.60
C ILE A 40 9.40 10.08 -14.60
N VAL A 41 8.97 8.83 -14.41
CA VAL A 41 9.24 7.73 -15.36
C VAL A 41 8.09 7.68 -16.37
N VAL A 42 8.33 8.19 -17.58
CA VAL A 42 7.39 8.07 -18.71
C VAL A 42 7.59 6.72 -19.40
N ASN A 43 6.51 5.98 -19.66
CA ASN A 43 6.54 4.76 -20.45
C ASN A 43 5.99 5.07 -21.86
N PRO A 44 6.85 5.17 -22.89
CA PRO A 44 6.45 5.61 -24.23
C PRO A 44 5.42 4.71 -24.94
N LEU A 45 5.16 3.50 -24.41
CA LEU A 45 4.19 2.56 -24.97
C LEU A 45 2.82 2.63 -24.30
N LEU A 46 2.73 3.11 -23.06
CA LEU A 46 1.46 3.33 -22.34
C LEU A 46 0.93 4.76 -22.53
N ASP A 47 1.83 5.74 -22.65
CA ASP A 47 1.48 7.17 -22.62
C ASP A 47 0.98 7.74 -23.96
N LYS A 48 0.81 6.90 -24.99
CA LYS A 48 0.35 7.33 -26.32
C LYS A 48 -1.13 7.75 -26.36
N GLU A 49 -1.92 7.40 -25.33
CA GLU A 49 -3.36 7.63 -25.35
C GLU A 49 -3.80 9.01 -24.85
N ASN A 50 -2.93 9.84 -24.26
CA ASN A 50 -3.34 11.18 -23.83
C ASN A 50 -2.22 12.23 -23.85
N PRO A 51 -2.00 12.94 -24.98
CA PRO A 51 -0.93 13.94 -25.12
C PRO A 51 -1.33 15.33 -24.60
N LYS A 52 -2.11 15.44 -23.52
CA LYS A 52 -2.55 16.74 -22.99
C LYS A 52 -2.52 16.77 -21.46
N ASN A 53 -1.37 17.15 -20.90
CA ASN A 53 -1.23 18.17 -19.85
C ASN A 53 0.17 18.07 -19.21
N ASN A 54 1.14 18.81 -19.76
CA ASN A 54 2.52 18.80 -19.29
C ASN A 54 2.75 19.65 -18.02
N ASN A 55 1.67 20.04 -17.33
CA ASN A 55 1.68 20.86 -16.11
C ASN A 55 0.96 20.17 -14.94
N GLU A 56 0.72 18.86 -15.03
CA GLU A 56 0.23 18.11 -13.88
C GLU A 56 1.44 17.79 -13.01
N GLU A 57 1.53 18.49 -11.88
CA GLU A 57 2.31 18.08 -10.71
C GLU A 57 2.30 16.56 -10.66
N ALA A 58 3.49 15.95 -10.64
CA ALA A 58 3.66 14.50 -10.63
C ALA A 58 2.78 13.90 -9.54
N ARG A 59 1.55 13.51 -9.90
CA ARG A 59 0.58 13.02 -8.95
C ARG A 59 1.23 11.81 -8.34
N ASP A 60 1.31 11.82 -7.03
CA ASP A 60 1.86 10.71 -6.30
C ASP A 60 0.95 9.49 -6.55
N THR A 61 1.30 8.69 -7.55
CA THR A 61 0.58 7.47 -7.91
C THR A 61 0.78 6.40 -6.85
N SER A 62 1.49 6.68 -5.74
CA SER A 62 1.54 5.76 -4.62
C SER A 62 0.11 5.47 -4.15
N GLU A 63 -0.28 4.21 -4.27
CA GLU A 63 -1.54 3.72 -3.76
C GLU A 63 -1.38 3.49 -2.27
N ILE A 64 -2.06 4.30 -1.44
CA ILE A 64 -2.12 4.04 0.00
C ILE A 64 -2.99 2.79 0.19
N ILE A 65 -2.42 1.76 0.78
CA ILE A 65 -3.09 0.48 1.05
C ILE A 65 -3.41 0.39 2.54
N ILE A 66 -4.69 0.22 2.88
CA ILE A 66 -5.17 0.11 4.27
C ILE A 66 -5.93 -1.19 4.50
N GLU A 67 -6.08 -1.56 5.77
CA GLU A 67 -6.95 -2.66 6.17
C GLU A 67 -8.43 -2.28 5.95
N GLY A 68 -9.18 -3.12 5.23
CA GLY A 68 -10.59 -2.88 4.93
C GLY A 68 -11.30 -4.15 4.48
N TYR A 69 -12.25 -4.00 3.55
CA TYR A 69 -13.16 -5.05 3.13
C TYR A 69 -13.41 -5.02 1.63
N ARG A 70 -13.58 -6.20 1.04
CA ARG A 70 -14.13 -6.39 -0.31
C ARG A 70 -15.29 -7.36 -0.26
N VAL A 71 -16.18 -7.27 -1.24
CA VAL A 71 -17.26 -8.24 -1.38
C VAL A 71 -16.91 -9.22 -2.49
N GLN A 72 -16.86 -10.50 -2.17
CA GLN A 72 -16.67 -11.54 -3.17
C GLN A 72 -18.00 -11.87 -3.83
N ALA A 73 -18.09 -11.68 -5.15
CA ALA A 73 -19.31 -11.88 -5.91
C ALA A 73 -19.46 -13.32 -6.42
N LEU A 74 -18.38 -13.91 -6.95
CA LEU A 74 -18.40 -15.27 -7.51
C LEU A 74 -17.01 -15.92 -7.47
N VAL A 75 -17.01 -17.25 -7.61
CA VAL A 75 -15.82 -18.07 -7.86
C VAL A 75 -16.04 -18.93 -9.10
N THR A 76 -15.06 -18.98 -10.00
CA THR A 76 -15.09 -19.82 -11.21
C THR A 76 -13.75 -20.52 -11.41
N ARG A 77 -13.72 -21.62 -12.17
CA ARG A 77 -12.48 -22.27 -12.60
C ARG A 77 -12.03 -21.83 -13.99
N ASN A 78 -12.90 -21.14 -14.74
CA ASN A 78 -12.66 -20.73 -16.11
C ASN A 78 -12.22 -19.26 -16.15
N THR A 79 -11.05 -19.01 -16.75
CA THR A 79 -10.48 -17.66 -16.97
C THR A 79 -11.42 -16.77 -17.77
N HIS A 80 -11.92 -17.27 -18.90
CA HIS A 80 -12.76 -16.50 -19.81
C HIS A 80 -14.06 -16.08 -19.12
N SER A 81 -14.67 -16.99 -18.35
CA SER A 81 -15.85 -16.65 -17.54
C SER A 81 -15.54 -15.57 -16.51
N ALA A 82 -14.38 -15.62 -15.84
CA ALA A 82 -13.99 -14.60 -14.86
C ALA A 82 -13.85 -13.22 -15.50
N ASP A 83 -13.21 -13.15 -16.68
CA ASP A 83 -13.06 -11.90 -17.44
C ASP A 83 -14.40 -11.34 -17.92
N SER A 84 -15.31 -12.20 -18.43
CA SER A 84 -16.65 -11.78 -18.82
C SER A 84 -17.45 -11.25 -17.63
N ILE A 85 -17.39 -11.92 -16.48
CA ILE A 85 -18.08 -11.48 -15.26
C ILE A 85 -17.51 -10.15 -14.76
N ARG A 86 -16.19 -9.97 -14.79
CA ARG A 86 -15.56 -8.69 -14.46
C ARG A 86 -16.09 -7.58 -15.37
N ALA A 87 -16.08 -7.78 -16.69
CA ALA A 87 -16.57 -6.79 -17.64
C ALA A 87 -18.03 -6.40 -17.38
N VAL A 88 -18.90 -7.39 -17.14
CA VAL A 88 -20.32 -7.14 -16.82
C VAL A 88 -20.49 -6.41 -15.49
N LEU A 89 -19.71 -6.76 -14.47
CA LEU A 89 -19.79 -6.08 -13.18
C LEU A 89 -19.29 -4.65 -13.29
N SER A 90 -18.14 -4.42 -13.92
CA SER A 90 -17.56 -3.09 -14.11
C SER A 90 -18.45 -2.13 -14.89
N ASP A 91 -19.32 -2.64 -15.77
CA ASP A 91 -20.32 -1.82 -16.48
C ASP A 91 -21.53 -1.46 -15.60
N LYS A 92 -21.86 -2.31 -14.63
CA LYS A 92 -23.05 -2.16 -13.78
C LYS A 92 -22.79 -1.48 -12.44
N ILE A 93 -21.53 -1.45 -12.00
CA ILE A 93 -21.16 -0.92 -10.70
C ILE A 93 -19.99 0.06 -10.83
N ASP A 94 -20.14 1.20 -10.16
CA ASP A 94 -19.10 2.24 -10.07
C ASP A 94 -18.09 1.90 -8.97
N GLU A 95 -17.59 0.67 -8.98
CA GLU A 95 -16.65 0.14 -8.01
C GLU A 95 -15.62 -0.74 -8.73
N ASP A 96 -14.39 -0.73 -8.25
CA ASP A 96 -13.34 -1.57 -8.83
C ASP A 96 -13.66 -3.06 -8.72
N VAL A 97 -13.45 -3.81 -9.81
CA VAL A 97 -13.66 -5.26 -9.85
C VAL A 97 -12.31 -5.98 -10.03
N TYR A 98 -11.97 -6.81 -9.05
CA TYR A 98 -10.70 -7.52 -8.95
C TYR A 98 -10.90 -9.02 -9.21
N ILE A 99 -9.94 -9.62 -9.91
CA ILE A 99 -9.84 -11.09 -10.05
C ILE A 99 -8.61 -11.55 -9.28
N THR A 100 -8.80 -12.47 -8.33
CA THR A 100 -7.71 -13.13 -7.60
C THR A 100 -7.66 -14.60 -7.97
N TYR A 101 -6.51 -15.08 -8.45
CA TYR A 101 -6.30 -16.49 -8.72
C TYR A 101 -5.78 -17.21 -7.47
N GLU A 102 -6.53 -18.21 -7.01
CA GLU A 102 -6.15 -19.12 -5.94
C GLU A 102 -6.45 -20.54 -6.42
N VAL A 103 -5.41 -21.32 -6.71
CA VAL A 103 -5.50 -22.61 -7.39
C VAL A 103 -6.62 -23.50 -6.80
N PRO A 104 -7.54 -24.06 -7.61
CA PRO A 104 -7.71 -23.93 -9.07
C PRO A 104 -8.76 -22.87 -9.50
N TYR A 105 -9.02 -21.86 -8.67
CA TYR A 105 -10.16 -20.95 -8.81
C TYR A 105 -9.76 -19.48 -9.06
N TYR A 106 -10.58 -18.79 -9.83
CA TYR A 106 -10.62 -17.35 -9.98
C TYR A 106 -11.74 -16.78 -9.11
N LYS A 107 -11.38 -15.97 -8.13
CA LYS A 107 -12.30 -15.29 -7.21
C LYS A 107 -12.52 -13.86 -7.70
N ILE A 108 -13.76 -13.48 -7.94
CA ILE A 108 -14.14 -12.13 -8.34
C ILE A 108 -14.57 -11.34 -7.10
N ARG A 109 -13.86 -10.25 -6.81
CA ARG A 109 -14.07 -9.38 -5.64
C ARG A 109 -14.33 -7.96 -6.10
N VAL A 110 -15.17 -7.23 -5.38
CA VAL A 110 -15.64 -5.89 -5.77
C VAL A 110 -15.39 -4.89 -4.64
N GLY A 111 -15.03 -3.68 -5.02
CA GLY A 111 -14.92 -2.50 -4.17
C GLY A 111 -13.61 -2.38 -3.39
N ASN A 112 -13.50 -1.25 -2.70
CA ASN A 112 -12.44 -0.95 -1.73
C ASN A 112 -13.09 -0.34 -0.47
N CYS A 113 -13.87 -1.12 0.26
CA CYS A 113 -14.63 -0.64 1.41
C CYS A 113 -13.73 -0.47 2.63
N VAL A 114 -13.65 0.75 3.18
CA VAL A 114 -12.90 0.98 4.44
C VAL A 114 -13.66 0.37 5.63
N ASP A 115 -14.96 0.62 5.68
CA ASP A 115 -15.82 0.15 6.77
C ASP A 115 -16.64 -1.08 6.40
N ARG A 116 -17.03 -1.85 7.42
CA ARG A 116 -17.95 -2.98 7.26
C ARG A 116 -19.29 -2.56 6.66
N LYS A 117 -19.82 -1.41 7.09
CA LYS A 117 -21.11 -0.88 6.63
C LYS A 117 -21.11 -0.65 5.11
N GLN A 118 -20.04 -0.05 4.57
CA GLN A 118 -19.87 0.15 3.13
C GLN A 118 -19.88 -1.19 2.39
N ALA A 119 -19.22 -2.22 2.95
CA ALA A 119 -19.23 -3.56 2.37
C ALA A 119 -20.61 -4.25 2.44
N GLU A 120 -21.42 -3.96 3.46
CA GLU A 120 -22.79 -4.46 3.56
C GLU A 120 -23.71 -3.84 2.50
N GLU A 121 -23.61 -2.52 2.30
CA GLU A 121 -24.32 -1.82 1.24
C GLU A 121 -23.91 -2.33 -0.15
N LEU A 122 -22.61 -2.52 -0.39
CA LEU A 122 -22.10 -3.09 -1.63
C LEU A 122 -22.58 -4.52 -1.86
N LYS A 123 -22.64 -5.34 -0.79
CA LYS A 123 -23.18 -6.70 -0.86
C LYS A 123 -24.65 -6.69 -1.27
N LEU A 124 -25.47 -5.78 -0.72
CA LEU A 124 -26.88 -5.67 -1.10
C LEU A 124 -27.04 -5.31 -2.59
N LYS A 125 -26.25 -4.35 -3.10
CA LYS A 125 -26.23 -4.01 -4.53
C LYS A 125 -25.87 -5.23 -5.39
N LEU A 126 -24.87 -6.02 -4.99
CA LEU A 126 -24.49 -7.23 -5.71
C LEU A 126 -25.60 -8.30 -5.70
N VAL A 127 -26.33 -8.44 -4.58
CA VAL A 127 -27.48 -9.34 -4.49
C VAL A 127 -28.60 -8.91 -5.44
N GLU A 128 -28.90 -7.62 -5.52
CA GLU A 128 -29.88 -7.05 -6.46
C GLU A 128 -29.49 -7.29 -7.94
N LEU A 129 -28.18 -7.31 -8.24
CA LEU A 129 -27.64 -7.63 -9.56
C LEU A 129 -27.65 -9.14 -9.89
N GLY A 130 -28.08 -10.00 -8.97
CA GLY A 130 -28.19 -11.45 -9.15
C GLY A 130 -27.08 -12.28 -8.50
N TYR A 131 -26.14 -11.65 -7.78
CA TYR A 131 -25.06 -12.34 -7.06
C TYR A 131 -25.49 -12.66 -5.62
N ALA A 132 -26.52 -13.49 -5.47
CA ALA A 132 -27.10 -13.84 -4.16
C ALA A 132 -26.11 -14.49 -3.19
N SER A 133 -25.07 -15.16 -3.71
CA SER A 133 -24.02 -15.77 -2.92
C SER A 133 -22.88 -14.80 -2.58
N ALA A 134 -23.07 -13.48 -2.67
CA ALA A 134 -22.02 -12.53 -2.36
C ALA A 134 -21.71 -12.49 -0.85
N TRP A 135 -20.42 -12.47 -0.47
CA TRP A 135 -20.02 -12.36 0.94
C TRP A 135 -18.87 -11.39 1.16
N ILE A 136 -18.82 -10.81 2.35
CA ILE A 136 -17.82 -9.82 2.75
C ILE A 136 -16.56 -10.52 3.23
N ILE A 137 -15.40 -10.04 2.80
CA ILE A 137 -14.08 -10.52 3.19
C ILE A 137 -13.23 -9.35 3.68
N ARG A 138 -12.50 -9.54 4.77
CA ARG A 138 -11.49 -8.57 5.23
C ARG A 138 -10.22 -8.71 4.39
N THR A 139 -9.73 -7.60 3.85
CA THR A 139 -8.54 -7.59 2.99
C THR A 139 -7.93 -6.19 2.94
N ARG A 140 -6.75 -6.10 2.33
CA ARG A 140 -6.10 -4.82 2.07
C ARG A 140 -6.71 -4.16 0.83
N VAL A 141 -7.18 -2.94 1.01
CA VAL A 141 -7.91 -2.16 0.00
C VAL A 141 -7.20 -0.84 -0.27
N LYS A 142 -7.45 -0.26 -1.45
CA LYS A 142 -6.94 1.08 -1.77
C LYS A 142 -7.68 2.11 -0.91
N ALA A 143 -6.96 3.03 -0.30
CA ALA A 143 -7.57 4.10 0.48
C ALA A 143 -8.33 5.05 -0.46
N PRO A 144 -9.50 5.56 -0.04
CA PRO A 144 -10.19 6.62 -0.77
C PRO A 144 -9.30 7.87 -0.87
N GLU A 145 -9.48 8.62 -1.95
CA GLU A 145 -8.65 9.79 -2.27
C GLU A 145 -8.63 10.83 -1.14
N LEU A 146 -9.75 10.98 -0.41
CA LEU A 146 -9.89 11.87 0.74
C LEU A 146 -8.90 11.59 1.89
N ILE A 147 -8.37 10.37 2.01
CA ILE A 147 -7.37 10.03 3.04
C ILE A 147 -5.96 10.47 2.60
N ARG A 148 -5.71 10.70 1.32
CA ARG A 148 -4.38 11.07 0.81
C ARG A 148 -3.96 12.51 1.14
N GLU A 149 -4.90 13.35 1.58
CA GLU A 149 -4.65 14.76 1.90
C GLU A 149 -4.17 14.99 3.35
N TYR A 150 -4.07 13.93 4.16
CA TYR A 150 -3.59 13.96 5.55
C TYR A 150 -2.30 13.17 5.71
#